data_AF-A0AAD1TB57-F1
#
_entry.id   AF-A0AAD1TB57-F1
#
_cell.length_a   1.000
_cell.length_b   1.000
_cell.length_c   1.000
_cell.angle_alpha   90.00
_cell.angle_beta   90.00
_cell.angle_gamma   90.00
#
_symmetry.space_group_name_H-M   'P 1'
#
loop_
_entity.id
_entity.type
_entity.pdbx_description
1 polymer ?
#
loop_
_entity_poly.entity_id
_entity_poly.type
_entity_poly.pdbx_seq_one_letter_code
_entity_poly.pdbx_strand_id
1 'polypeptide(L)'
;MAAPKLPMRVKSTENDGEISLPPSKRRKEKRLIVLLEGASLETVRVGKTYELLNCDQHKSLLVKNGKDPGQVRPDITHQSLLMLLDSPLNRAGLLQVYIHTQRNVLIEVNPQTRIPRTFPRFCGLMVQLLHKLSVRAADGPQKLLKVIKNPLTDHLPAGCLKISTSFTGESVSCVRDLVPQHEPMLFVIGAFAHGSVDVDYTERCVSISQYPLSAALTCAKICTAFEEVWGVL
;
A
#
# COMPACT_ATOMS: atom_id res chain seq x y z
N MET A 1 -9.87 -61.71 37.57
CA MET A 1 -9.72 -61.33 36.14
C MET A 1 -10.01 -59.85 36.01
N ALA A 2 -8.97 -59.04 35.87
CA ALA A 2 -9.05 -57.60 35.63
C ALA A 2 -8.29 -57.32 34.33
N ALA A 3 -8.96 -56.67 33.37
CA ALA A 3 -8.42 -56.38 32.04
C ALA A 3 -7.34 -55.27 32.09
N PRO A 4 -6.33 -55.32 31.21
CA PRO A 4 -5.24 -54.33 31.19
C PRO A 4 -5.66 -53.00 30.54
N LYS A 5 -5.19 -51.89 31.11
CA LYS A 5 -5.41 -50.51 30.65
C LYS A 5 -4.65 -50.23 29.34
N LEU A 6 -5.34 -49.71 28.33
CA LEU A 6 -4.74 -49.12 27.12
C LEU A 6 -4.09 -47.76 27.44
N PRO A 7 -2.96 -47.40 26.79
CA PRO A 7 -2.29 -46.11 27.02
C PRO A 7 -3.03 -44.96 26.33
N MET A 8 -3.07 -43.82 27.04
CA MET A 8 -3.70 -42.58 26.63
C MET A 8 -3.01 -41.96 25.41
N ARG A 9 -3.85 -41.57 24.43
CA ARG A 9 -3.50 -40.84 23.21
C ARG A 9 -3.02 -39.43 23.56
N VAL A 10 -1.80 -39.09 23.14
CA VAL A 10 -1.19 -37.76 23.25
C VAL A 10 -2.09 -36.72 22.57
N LYS A 11 -2.52 -35.70 23.31
CA LYS A 11 -3.15 -34.49 22.75
C LYS A 11 -2.04 -33.56 22.26
N SER A 12 -1.93 -33.40 20.95
CA SER A 12 -1.25 -32.29 20.31
C SER A 12 -2.09 -31.02 20.51
N THR A 13 -1.62 -30.10 21.35
CA THR A 13 -2.15 -28.74 21.41
C THR A 13 -1.35 -27.88 20.43
N GLU A 14 -2.01 -27.51 19.34
CA GLU A 14 -1.63 -26.45 18.42
C GLU A 14 -1.45 -25.13 19.19
N ASN A 15 -0.38 -24.41 18.87
CA ASN A 15 -0.05 -23.13 19.46
C ASN A 15 0.09 -22.13 18.31
N ASP A 16 -1.04 -21.62 17.82
CA ASP A 16 -1.10 -20.54 16.84
C ASP A 16 -0.84 -19.20 17.55
N GLY A 17 0.45 -18.89 17.69
CA GLY A 17 0.93 -17.55 17.97
C GLY A 17 1.72 -17.07 16.75
N GLU A 18 1.11 -16.24 15.92
CA GLU A 18 1.78 -15.62 14.78
C GLU A 18 2.80 -14.61 15.30
N ILE A 19 4.03 -15.09 15.53
CA ILE A 19 5.17 -14.28 15.94
C ILE A 19 5.58 -13.43 14.74
N SER A 20 5.33 -12.12 14.80
CA SER A 20 5.87 -11.16 13.84
C SER A 20 7.40 -11.15 13.94
N LEU A 21 8.06 -11.83 13.01
CA LEU A 21 9.53 -11.89 12.94
C LEU A 21 10.13 -10.50 12.63
N PRO A 22 11.31 -10.18 13.18
CA PRO A 22 12.05 -8.96 12.83
C PRO A 22 12.37 -8.91 11.33
N PRO A 23 12.53 -7.72 10.72
CA PRO A 23 12.68 -7.53 9.27
C PRO A 23 13.77 -8.41 8.64
N SER A 24 14.83 -8.70 9.40
CA SER A 24 15.98 -9.53 8.99
C SER A 24 15.70 -11.03 8.85
N LYS A 25 14.53 -11.53 9.29
CA LYS A 25 14.17 -12.96 9.26
C LYS A 25 12.92 -13.27 8.41
N ARG A 26 12.36 -12.30 7.68
CA ARG A 26 11.29 -12.60 6.71
C ARG A 26 11.89 -13.45 5.60
N ARG A 27 11.31 -14.64 5.34
CA ARG A 27 11.73 -15.51 4.23
C ARG A 27 11.75 -14.68 2.94
N LYS A 28 12.74 -14.94 2.08
CA LYS A 28 12.84 -14.40 0.72
C LYS A 28 11.72 -14.99 -0.15
N GLU A 29 10.49 -14.62 0.16
CA GLU A 29 9.32 -15.03 -0.58
C GLU A 29 8.97 -13.92 -1.57
N LYS A 30 8.67 -14.34 -2.80
CA LYS A 30 8.20 -13.45 -3.86
C LYS A 30 7.02 -12.63 -3.34
N ARG A 31 7.09 -11.32 -3.55
CA ARG A 31 6.05 -10.37 -3.11
C ARG A 31 6.15 -9.09 -3.91
N LEU A 32 5.02 -8.63 -4.41
CA LEU A 32 4.89 -7.30 -4.98
C LEU A 32 4.72 -6.32 -3.82
N ILE A 33 5.59 -5.33 -3.76
CA ILE A 33 5.47 -4.19 -2.86
C ILE A 33 5.12 -2.99 -3.71
N VAL A 34 4.06 -2.27 -3.36
CA VAL A 34 3.68 -1.03 -4.04
C VAL A 34 3.80 0.12 -3.06
N LEU A 35 4.54 1.15 -3.45
CA LEU A 35 4.54 2.44 -2.78
C LEU A 35 3.70 3.44 -3.59
N LEU A 36 2.67 3.99 -2.95
CA LEU A 36 1.98 5.19 -3.44
C LEU A 36 2.73 6.43 -2.94
N GLU A 37 3.54 7.02 -3.80
CA GLU A 37 4.47 8.12 -3.49
C GLU A 37 3.81 9.50 -3.67
N GLY A 38 4.14 10.46 -2.79
CA GLY A 38 3.60 11.82 -2.84
C GLY A 38 2.07 11.90 -2.70
N ALA A 39 1.46 10.99 -1.92
CA ALA A 39 0.03 10.98 -1.69
C ALA A 39 -0.48 12.27 -1.00
N SER A 40 -1.53 12.87 -1.56
CA SER A 40 -2.18 14.07 -0.99
C SER A 40 -3.12 13.70 0.17
N LEU A 41 -2.56 13.29 1.30
CA LEU A 41 -3.30 12.98 2.54
C LEU A 41 -2.87 13.94 3.66
N GLU A 42 -3.66 14.98 3.89
CA GLU A 42 -3.42 15.98 4.94
C GLU A 42 -4.75 16.30 5.64
N THR A 43 -4.73 16.43 6.96
CA THR A 43 -5.92 16.85 7.73
C THR A 43 -5.97 18.36 7.85
N VAL A 44 -7.17 18.93 7.75
CA VAL A 44 -7.45 20.34 8.00
C VAL A 44 -8.53 20.49 9.06
N ARG A 45 -8.44 21.55 9.86
CA ARG A 45 -9.46 21.90 10.84
C ARG A 45 -10.49 22.83 10.21
N VAL A 46 -11.75 22.41 10.17
CA VAL A 46 -12.89 23.20 9.70
C VAL A 46 -13.82 23.43 10.89
N GLY A 47 -13.77 24.64 11.45
CA GLY A 47 -14.48 24.97 12.69
C GLY A 47 -14.06 24.08 13.86
N LYS A 48 -14.95 23.17 14.29
CA LYS A 48 -14.72 22.24 15.42
C LYS A 48 -14.35 20.82 14.98
N THR A 49 -14.44 20.51 13.68
CA THR A 49 -14.19 19.18 13.13
C THR A 49 -12.87 19.14 12.36
N TYR A 50 -12.33 17.94 12.20
CA TYR A 50 -11.17 17.67 11.34
C TYR A 50 -11.64 16.90 10.12
N GLU A 51 -11.19 17.36 8.95
CA GLU A 51 -11.55 16.82 7.65
C GLU A 51 -10.28 16.51 6.86
N LEU A 52 -10.39 15.62 5.88
CA LEU A 52 -9.29 15.37 4.95
C LEU A 52 -9.31 16.46 3.88
N LEU A 53 -8.19 17.16 3.74
CA LEU A 53 -8.03 18.25 2.79
C LEU A 53 -8.27 17.74 1.36
N ASN A 54 -9.17 18.39 0.63
CA ASN A 54 -9.56 18.02 -0.74
C ASN A 54 -9.92 19.26 -1.56
N CYS A 55 -9.79 19.16 -2.89
CA CYS A 55 -10.00 20.26 -3.81
C CYS A 55 -11.43 20.81 -3.86
N ASP A 56 -12.43 19.97 -3.64
CA ASP A 56 -13.84 20.32 -3.85
C ASP A 56 -14.44 21.07 -2.64
N GLN A 57 -14.22 20.56 -1.44
CA GLN A 57 -14.79 21.10 -0.20
C GLN A 57 -13.95 22.23 0.39
N HIS A 58 -12.63 22.25 0.13
CA HIS A 58 -11.69 23.14 0.80
C HIS A 58 -11.06 24.19 -0.13
N LYS A 59 -11.60 24.41 -1.33
CA LYS A 59 -11.03 25.32 -2.35
C LYS A 59 -10.67 26.70 -1.80
N SER A 60 -11.60 27.36 -1.11
CA SER A 60 -11.37 28.71 -0.57
C SER A 60 -10.28 28.74 0.50
N LEU A 61 -10.14 27.67 1.30
CA LEU A 61 -9.11 27.56 2.32
C LEU A 61 -7.74 27.32 1.68
N LEU A 62 -7.68 26.51 0.61
CA LEU A 62 -6.46 26.24 -0.14
C LEU A 62 -5.90 27.52 -0.78
N VAL A 63 -6.75 28.28 -1.47
CA VAL A 63 -6.36 29.54 -2.10
C VAL A 63 -5.87 30.56 -1.07
N LYS A 64 -6.54 30.67 0.09
CA LYS A 64 -6.09 31.56 1.18
C LYS A 64 -4.72 31.20 1.72
N ASN A 65 -4.38 29.91 1.73
CA ASN A 65 -3.09 29.41 2.19
C ASN A 65 -2.04 29.31 1.06
N GLY A 66 -2.31 29.88 -0.12
CA GLY A 66 -1.39 29.87 -1.25
C GLY A 66 -1.15 28.48 -1.86
N LYS A 67 -2.03 27.51 -1.58
CA LYS A 67 -1.96 26.16 -2.16
C LYS A 67 -2.84 26.08 -3.40
N ASP A 68 -2.33 25.45 -4.45
CA ASP A 68 -3.11 25.14 -5.64
C ASP A 68 -4.14 24.04 -5.32
N PRO A 69 -5.46 24.29 -5.43
CA PRO A 69 -6.48 23.28 -5.25
C PRO A 69 -6.31 22.08 -6.17
N GLY A 70 -5.76 22.27 -7.38
CA GLY A 70 -5.53 21.21 -8.35
C GLY A 70 -4.57 20.12 -7.87
N GLN A 71 -3.71 20.41 -6.90
CA GLN A 71 -2.75 19.45 -6.34
C GLN A 71 -3.32 18.60 -5.20
N VAL A 72 -4.45 19.00 -4.62
CA VAL A 72 -5.01 18.36 -3.43
C VAL A 72 -6.04 17.31 -3.82
N ARG A 73 -5.53 16.12 -4.17
CA ARG A 73 -6.29 15.02 -4.79
C ARG A 73 -6.17 13.70 -4.01
N PRO A 74 -6.72 13.62 -2.77
CA PRO A 74 -6.76 12.37 -2.00
C PRO A 74 -7.52 11.23 -2.69
N ASP A 75 -8.40 11.54 -3.65
CA ASP A 75 -9.17 10.58 -4.44
C ASP A 75 -8.28 9.68 -5.30
N ILE A 76 -7.11 10.18 -5.74
CA ILE A 76 -6.13 9.38 -6.49
C ILE A 76 -5.64 8.21 -5.63
N THR A 77 -5.25 8.49 -4.38
CA THR A 77 -4.81 7.45 -3.45
C THR A 77 -5.95 6.50 -3.13
N HIS A 78 -7.16 7.01 -2.94
CA HIS A 78 -8.36 6.20 -2.69
C HIS A 78 -8.60 5.17 -3.80
N GLN A 79 -8.65 5.61 -5.06
CA GLN A 79 -8.87 4.75 -6.22
C GLN A 79 -7.74 3.73 -6.42
N SER A 80 -6.48 4.15 -6.24
CA SER A 80 -5.32 3.24 -6.32
C SER A 80 -5.40 2.15 -5.26
N LEU A 81 -5.73 2.49 -4.01
CA LEU A 81 -5.90 1.50 -2.94
C LEU A 81 -7.03 0.52 -3.23
N LEU A 82 -8.14 0.97 -3.84
CA LEU A 82 -9.22 0.08 -4.25
C LEU A 82 -8.74 -0.93 -5.29
N MET A 83 -7.97 -0.50 -6.30
CA MET A 83 -7.42 -1.41 -7.33
C MET A 83 -6.41 -2.40 -6.72
N LEU A 84 -5.52 -1.91 -5.86
CA LEU A 84 -4.49 -2.73 -5.22
C LEU A 84 -5.11 -3.80 -4.31
N LEU A 85 -6.01 -3.43 -3.39
CA LEU A 85 -6.50 -4.36 -2.38
C LEU A 85 -7.62 -5.30 -2.87
N ASP A 86 -8.26 -4.96 -3.99
CA ASP A 86 -9.22 -5.87 -4.65
C ASP A 86 -8.55 -6.94 -5.50
N SER A 87 -7.29 -6.73 -5.88
CA SER A 87 -6.56 -7.61 -6.78
C SER A 87 -6.54 -9.06 -6.27
N PRO A 88 -6.66 -10.07 -7.16
CA PRO A 88 -6.33 -11.46 -6.84
C PRO A 88 -4.99 -11.58 -6.14
N LEU A 89 -3.99 -10.78 -6.54
CA LEU A 89 -2.66 -10.77 -5.93
C LEU A 89 -2.68 -10.45 -4.43
N ASN A 90 -3.50 -9.48 -4.00
CA ASN A 90 -3.67 -9.17 -2.59
C ASN A 90 -4.34 -10.33 -1.84
N ARG A 91 -5.36 -10.94 -2.44
CA ARG A 91 -6.06 -12.10 -1.85
C ARG A 91 -5.17 -13.33 -1.72
N ALA A 92 -4.19 -13.48 -2.62
CA ALA A 92 -3.17 -14.52 -2.55
C ALA A 92 -2.07 -14.25 -1.51
N GLY A 93 -2.09 -13.09 -0.82
CA GLY A 93 -1.08 -12.72 0.18
C GLY A 93 0.27 -12.30 -0.42
N LEU A 94 0.29 -11.98 -1.72
CA LEU A 94 1.49 -11.65 -2.48
C LEU A 94 1.67 -10.14 -2.72
N LEU A 95 0.81 -9.30 -2.11
CA LEU A 95 0.89 -7.84 -2.19
C LEU A 95 1.16 -7.23 -0.81
N GLN A 96 2.05 -6.23 -0.76
CA GLN A 96 2.19 -5.30 0.36
C GLN A 96 2.07 -3.87 -0.16
N VAL A 97 1.27 -3.05 0.49
CA VAL A 97 1.09 -1.64 0.09
C VAL A 97 1.63 -0.71 1.16
N TYR A 98 2.33 0.32 0.71
CA TYR A 98 2.74 1.47 1.50
C TYR A 98 2.23 2.76 0.85
N ILE A 99 2.03 3.79 1.67
CA ILE A 99 1.68 5.13 1.22
C ILE A 99 2.68 6.10 1.83
N HIS A 100 3.36 6.87 0.99
CA HIS A 100 4.19 7.98 1.43
C HIS A 100 3.52 9.29 1.02
N THR A 101 3.20 10.11 2.01
CA THR A 101 2.45 11.36 1.80
C THR A 101 3.37 12.52 1.47
N GLN A 102 2.83 13.58 0.86
CA GLN A 102 3.55 14.85 0.63
C GLN A 102 4.05 15.51 1.93
N ARG A 103 3.51 15.11 3.08
CA ARG A 103 3.93 15.58 4.41
C ARG A 103 4.91 14.63 5.10
N ASN A 104 5.60 13.78 4.34
CA ASN A 104 6.61 12.84 4.83
C ASN A 104 6.08 11.85 5.89
N VAL A 105 4.79 11.51 5.82
CA VAL A 105 4.20 10.44 6.64
C VAL A 105 4.21 9.15 5.83
N LEU A 106 4.82 8.10 6.38
CA LEU A 106 4.82 6.76 5.81
C LEU A 106 3.78 5.88 6.51
N ILE A 107 2.92 5.25 5.72
CA ILE A 107 1.80 4.42 6.18
C ILE A 107 1.98 3.02 5.62
N GLU A 108 1.95 2.03 6.52
CA GLU A 108 1.83 0.62 6.19
C GLU A 108 0.36 0.22 6.13
N VAL A 109 -0.04 -0.44 5.05
CA VAL A 109 -1.39 -0.97 4.85
C VAL A 109 -1.37 -2.49 5.00
N ASN A 110 -2.14 -2.99 5.96
CA ASN A 110 -2.32 -4.43 6.14
C ASN A 110 -3.14 -5.00 4.96
N PRO A 111 -2.73 -6.13 4.34
CA PRO A 111 -3.47 -6.77 3.24
C PRO A 111 -4.95 -7.08 3.53
N GLN A 112 -5.32 -7.28 4.80
CA GLN A 112 -6.69 -7.54 5.24
C GLN A 112 -7.56 -6.27 5.34
N THR A 113 -6.98 -5.09 5.14
CA THR A 113 -7.71 -3.82 5.20
C THR A 113 -8.76 -3.74 4.12
N ARG A 114 -10.03 -3.56 4.51
CA ARG A 114 -11.11 -3.23 3.58
C ARG A 114 -11.24 -1.71 3.45
N ILE A 115 -10.72 -1.16 2.36
CA ILE A 115 -10.82 0.28 2.10
C ILE A 115 -12.28 0.65 1.79
N PRO A 116 -12.85 1.67 2.46
CA PRO A 116 -14.22 2.10 2.19
C PRO A 116 -14.40 2.48 0.72
N ARG A 117 -15.45 1.96 0.07
CA ARG A 117 -15.73 2.25 -1.35
C ARG A 117 -16.21 3.67 -1.59
N THR A 118 -16.86 4.28 -0.61
CA THR A 118 -17.32 5.66 -0.71
C THR A 118 -16.22 6.61 -0.23
N PHE A 119 -15.92 7.61 -1.05
CA PHE A 119 -14.87 8.58 -0.79
C PHE A 119 -15.01 9.31 0.57
N PRO A 120 -16.21 9.76 1.00
CA PRO A 120 -16.35 10.39 2.33
C PRO A 120 -15.97 9.48 3.51
N ARG A 121 -16.25 8.17 3.42
CA ARG A 121 -15.85 7.21 4.47
C ARG A 121 -14.35 6.97 4.45
N PHE A 122 -13.73 6.94 3.28
CA PHE A 122 -12.28 6.89 3.15
C PHE A 122 -11.62 8.13 3.79
N CYS A 123 -12.15 9.33 3.54
CA CYS A 123 -11.67 10.55 4.17
C CYS A 123 -11.70 10.47 5.70
N GLY A 124 -12.82 10.03 6.28
CA GLY A 124 -12.94 9.84 7.74
C GLY A 124 -11.93 8.82 8.29
N LEU A 125 -11.70 7.71 7.57
CA LEU A 125 -10.70 6.72 7.92
C LEU A 125 -9.27 7.29 7.93
N MET A 126 -8.91 8.10 6.92
CA MET A 126 -7.59 8.74 6.83
C MET A 126 -7.40 9.80 7.92
N VAL A 127 -8.42 10.59 8.25
CA VAL A 127 -8.38 11.53 9.39
C VAL A 127 -8.12 10.78 10.69
N GLN A 128 -8.85 9.68 10.93
CA GLN A 128 -8.64 8.84 12.10
C GLN A 128 -7.21 8.28 12.15
N LEU A 129 -6.69 7.78 11.03
CA LEU A 129 -5.34 7.24 10.93
C LEU A 129 -4.28 8.30 11.26
N LEU A 130 -4.37 9.49 10.66
CA LEU A 130 -3.38 10.55 10.85
C LEU A 130 -3.40 11.11 12.29
N HIS A 131 -4.54 11.08 12.96
CA HIS A 131 -4.64 11.52 14.35
C HIS A 131 -4.20 10.46 15.37
N LYS A 132 -4.58 9.19 15.15
CA LYS A 132 -4.32 8.09 16.10
C LYS A 132 -3.05 7.30 15.77
N LEU A 133 -2.39 7.62 14.66
CA LEU A 133 -1.23 6.93 14.08
C LEU A 133 -1.45 5.45 13.74
N SER A 134 -2.64 4.91 14.01
CA SER A 134 -3.06 3.56 13.62
C SER A 134 -4.58 3.41 13.66
N VAL A 135 -5.09 2.48 12.86
CA VAL A 135 -6.48 2.03 12.87
C VAL A 135 -6.50 0.53 13.09
N ARG A 136 -7.33 0.07 14.03
CA ARG A 136 -7.48 -1.36 14.36
C ARG A 136 -8.74 -1.93 13.74
N ALA A 137 -8.76 -3.24 13.58
CA ALA A 137 -9.97 -3.98 13.24
C ALA A 137 -11.05 -3.77 14.32
N ALA A 138 -12.32 -3.80 13.93
CA ALA A 138 -13.42 -3.62 14.89
C ALA A 138 -13.59 -4.86 15.78
N ASP A 139 -13.19 -6.03 15.26
CA ASP A 139 -13.34 -7.37 15.81
C ASP A 139 -12.03 -7.92 16.40
N GLY A 140 -10.95 -7.13 16.47
CA GLY A 140 -9.69 -7.63 16.98
C GLY A 140 -8.62 -6.58 17.27
N PRO A 141 -7.51 -6.97 17.93
CA PRO A 141 -6.42 -6.05 18.27
C PRO A 141 -5.54 -5.69 17.06
N GLN A 142 -5.72 -6.36 15.94
CA GLN A 142 -4.88 -6.21 14.75
C GLN A 142 -4.94 -4.77 14.20
N LYS A 143 -3.78 -4.21 13.86
CA LYS A 143 -3.68 -2.91 13.18
C LYS A 143 -3.83 -3.13 11.68
N LEU A 144 -4.82 -2.47 11.10
CA LEU A 144 -5.11 -2.49 9.67
C LEU A 144 -4.32 -1.42 8.93
N LEU A 145 -4.25 -0.23 9.52
CA LEU A 145 -3.43 0.88 9.01
C LEU A 145 -2.52 1.36 10.12
N LYS A 146 -1.28 1.68 9.78
CA LYS A 146 -0.30 2.12 10.78
C LYS A 146 0.68 3.12 10.17
N VAL A 147 0.88 4.24 10.84
CA VAL A 147 2.00 5.14 10.55
C VAL A 147 3.28 4.49 11.07
N ILE A 148 4.27 4.39 10.20
CA ILE A 148 5.58 3.80 10.48
C ILE A 148 6.69 4.85 10.26
N LYS A 149 7.89 4.56 10.75
CA LYS A 149 9.03 5.49 10.64
C LYS A 149 9.62 5.45 9.23
N ASN A 150 10.05 6.59 8.73
CA ASN A 150 10.91 6.66 7.55
C ASN A 150 12.34 6.18 7.87
N PRO A 151 13.12 5.79 6.83
CA PRO A 151 12.75 5.67 5.41
C PRO A 151 12.01 4.36 5.08
N LEU A 152 11.35 4.28 3.91
CA LEU A 152 10.69 3.05 3.44
C LEU A 152 11.66 1.87 3.35
N THR A 153 12.91 2.12 2.96
CA THR A 153 13.94 1.09 2.74
C THR A 153 14.20 0.21 3.95
N ASP A 154 13.97 0.70 5.17
CA ASP A 154 14.14 -0.04 6.41
C ASP A 154 13.09 -1.14 6.60
N HIS A 155 11.98 -1.06 5.86
CA HIS A 155 10.84 -1.98 5.94
C HIS A 155 10.79 -2.95 4.76
N LEU A 156 11.72 -2.84 3.81
CA LEU A 156 11.79 -3.71 2.64
C LEU A 156 12.57 -4.99 2.95
N PRO A 157 12.18 -6.14 2.37
CA PRO A 157 12.95 -7.38 2.47
C PRO A 157 14.31 -7.26 1.75
N ALA A 158 15.28 -8.07 2.18
CA ALA A 158 16.59 -8.13 1.55
C ALA A 158 16.49 -8.64 0.09
N GLY A 159 17.26 -8.03 -0.82
CA GLY A 159 17.24 -8.37 -2.24
C GLY A 159 16.00 -7.84 -2.99
N CYS A 160 15.27 -6.88 -2.41
CA CYS A 160 14.14 -6.26 -3.08
C CYS A 160 14.61 -5.31 -4.19
N LEU A 161 14.30 -5.66 -5.44
CA LEU A 161 14.52 -4.82 -6.61
C LEU A 161 13.54 -3.64 -6.60
N LYS A 162 14.01 -2.41 -6.86
CA LYS A 162 13.22 -1.18 -6.67
C LYS A 162 13.14 -0.39 -7.97
N ILE A 163 11.93 -0.25 -8.50
CA ILE A 163 11.67 0.46 -9.76
C ILE A 163 10.60 1.53 -9.53
N SER A 164 10.81 2.72 -10.08
CA SER A 164 9.79 3.77 -10.17
C SER A 164 9.09 3.75 -11.51
N THR A 165 7.85 4.22 -11.54
CA THR A 165 7.09 4.43 -12.79
C THR A 165 7.03 5.90 -13.15
N SER A 166 7.32 6.23 -14.40
CA SER A 166 7.08 7.55 -14.98
C SER A 166 6.68 7.40 -16.44
N PHE A 167 5.80 8.27 -16.92
CA PHE A 167 5.46 8.35 -18.34
C PHE A 167 6.70 8.62 -19.22
N THR A 168 7.66 9.39 -18.70
CA THR A 168 8.92 9.73 -19.37
C THR A 168 10.07 8.76 -19.06
N GLY A 169 9.79 7.64 -18.36
CA GLY A 169 10.78 6.61 -18.05
C GLY A 169 11.19 5.77 -19.26
N GLU A 170 12.12 4.85 -19.03
CA GLU A 170 12.53 3.85 -20.02
C GLU A 170 11.32 3.02 -20.48
N SER A 171 11.03 3.02 -21.78
CA SER A 171 9.85 2.34 -22.32
C SER A 171 9.97 0.82 -22.17
N VAL A 172 8.96 0.21 -21.57
CA VAL A 172 8.86 -1.24 -21.40
C VAL A 172 7.77 -1.79 -22.33
N SER A 173 8.14 -2.74 -23.18
CA SER A 173 7.22 -3.39 -24.12
C SER A 173 6.16 -4.24 -23.43
N CYS A 174 6.55 -4.97 -22.38
CA CYS A 174 5.64 -5.81 -21.60
C CYS A 174 5.99 -5.75 -20.10
N VAL A 175 5.01 -5.41 -19.26
CA VAL A 175 5.21 -5.32 -17.80
C VAL A 175 5.61 -6.67 -17.19
N ARG A 176 5.21 -7.79 -17.81
CA ARG A 176 5.57 -9.14 -17.37
C ARG A 176 7.08 -9.39 -17.38
N ASP A 177 7.80 -8.75 -18.29
CA ASP A 177 9.25 -8.91 -18.43
C ASP A 177 10.00 -8.29 -17.24
N LEU A 178 9.33 -7.44 -16.45
CA LEU A 178 9.87 -6.88 -15.22
C LEU A 178 9.67 -7.79 -14.00
N VAL A 179 8.78 -8.78 -14.07
CA VAL A 179 8.35 -9.54 -12.89
C VAL A 179 9.40 -10.60 -12.53
N PRO A 180 10.03 -10.52 -11.35
CA PRO A 180 10.96 -11.55 -10.90
C PRO A 180 10.23 -12.85 -10.57
N GLN A 181 10.93 -13.99 -10.68
CA GLN A 181 10.33 -15.30 -10.42
C GLN A 181 10.23 -15.59 -8.91
N HIS A 182 11.23 -15.17 -8.12
CA HIS A 182 11.37 -15.57 -6.72
C HIS A 182 11.64 -14.40 -5.77
N GLU A 183 12.15 -13.29 -6.29
CA GLU A 183 12.53 -12.13 -5.51
C GLU A 183 11.34 -11.21 -5.21
N PRO A 184 11.35 -10.49 -4.07
CA PRO A 184 10.44 -9.40 -3.85
C PRO A 184 10.79 -8.21 -4.76
N MET A 185 9.79 -7.47 -5.20
CA MET A 185 9.98 -6.27 -6.02
C MET A 185 9.12 -5.12 -5.52
N LEU A 186 9.72 -3.93 -5.45
CA LEU A 186 9.06 -2.67 -5.16
C LEU A 186 8.78 -1.92 -6.46
N PHE A 187 7.51 -1.55 -6.66
CA PHE A 187 7.09 -0.53 -7.61
C PHE A 187 6.70 0.76 -6.88
N VAL A 188 7.32 1.87 -7.29
CA VAL A 188 6.99 3.22 -6.80
C VAL A 188 6.10 3.93 -7.83
N ILE A 189 4.87 4.27 -7.41
CA ILE A 189 3.83 4.86 -8.26
C ILE A 189 3.42 6.20 -7.66
N GLY A 190 3.45 7.27 -8.46
CA GLY A 190 3.02 8.60 -8.03
C GLY A 190 1.51 8.65 -7.73
N ALA A 191 1.16 9.13 -6.53
CA ALA A 191 -0.21 9.30 -6.06
C ALA A 191 -0.58 10.78 -5.84
N PHE A 192 -0.06 11.65 -6.72
CA PHE A 192 -0.28 13.09 -6.78
C PHE A 192 -1.01 13.47 -8.08
N ALA A 193 -1.55 14.69 -8.13
CA ALA A 193 -2.27 15.18 -9.31
C ALA A 193 -1.33 15.46 -10.49
N HIS A 194 -0.21 16.13 -10.21
CA HIS A 194 0.81 16.49 -11.20
C HIS A 194 2.19 16.35 -10.56
N GLY A 195 3.19 15.96 -11.35
CA GLY A 195 4.57 15.78 -10.89
C GLY A 195 5.20 14.53 -11.47
N SER A 196 6.35 14.16 -10.91
CA SER A 196 7.08 12.94 -11.23
C SER A 196 7.55 12.27 -9.95
N VAL A 197 7.67 10.95 -9.96
CA VAL A 197 8.30 10.22 -8.86
C VAL A 197 9.77 10.63 -8.81
N ASP A 198 10.21 11.17 -7.67
CA ASP A 198 11.58 11.61 -7.43
C ASP A 198 12.06 11.02 -6.11
N VAL A 199 12.73 9.86 -6.20
CA VAL A 199 13.22 9.10 -5.05
C VAL A 199 14.60 8.53 -5.37
N ASP A 200 15.49 8.53 -4.38
CA ASP A 200 16.91 8.19 -4.53
C ASP A 200 17.21 6.69 -4.40
N TYR A 201 16.24 5.90 -3.95
CA TYR A 201 16.41 4.48 -3.67
C TYR A 201 15.94 3.55 -4.80
N THR A 202 15.44 4.08 -5.92
CA THR A 202 15.04 3.27 -7.09
C THR A 202 16.19 3.12 -8.07
N GLU A 203 16.34 1.93 -8.63
CA GLU A 203 17.44 1.59 -9.55
C GLU A 203 17.12 1.96 -11.00
N ARG A 204 15.82 1.94 -11.35
CA ARG A 204 15.32 2.25 -12.70
C ARG A 204 14.02 3.03 -12.61
N CYS A 205 13.75 3.82 -13.64
CA CYS A 205 12.47 4.49 -13.87
C CYS A 205 11.90 4.02 -15.20
N VAL A 206 10.75 3.37 -15.19
CA VAL A 206 10.14 2.75 -16.38
C VAL A 206 8.82 3.40 -16.77
N SER A 207 8.54 3.39 -18.07
CA SER A 207 7.25 3.72 -18.65
C SER A 207 6.55 2.45 -19.13
N ILE A 208 5.37 2.17 -18.58
CA ILE A 208 4.59 0.96 -18.88
C ILE A 208 3.51 1.18 -19.96
N SER A 209 3.46 2.38 -20.56
CA SER A 209 2.51 2.73 -21.61
C SER A 209 2.98 3.93 -22.42
N GLN A 210 2.63 3.95 -23.70
CA GLN A 210 2.81 5.12 -24.57
C GLN A 210 1.81 6.25 -24.27
N TYR A 211 0.86 6.03 -23.36
CA TYR A 211 -0.12 7.02 -22.91
C TYR A 211 0.08 7.32 -21.42
N PRO A 212 -0.12 8.58 -20.99
CA PRO A 212 -0.19 8.90 -19.57
C PRO A 212 -1.32 8.10 -18.90
N LEU A 213 -1.00 7.41 -17.80
CA LEU A 213 -1.95 6.60 -17.05
C LEU A 213 -2.31 7.26 -15.73
N SER A 214 -3.53 7.01 -15.24
CA SER A 214 -3.85 7.30 -13.84
C SER A 214 -3.08 6.35 -12.92
N ALA A 215 -2.80 6.79 -11.70
CA ALA A 215 -2.12 5.95 -10.70
C ALA A 215 -2.87 4.64 -10.46
N ALA A 216 -4.20 4.66 -10.43
CA ALA A 216 -5.04 3.49 -10.23
C ALA A 216 -4.91 2.49 -11.39
N LEU A 217 -4.88 2.96 -12.63
CA LEU A 217 -4.71 2.10 -13.80
C LEU A 217 -3.29 1.50 -13.86
N THR A 218 -2.27 2.28 -13.47
CA THR A 218 -0.90 1.79 -13.30
C THR A 218 -0.85 0.67 -12.26
N CYS A 219 -1.49 0.85 -11.10
CA CYS A 219 -1.61 -0.19 -10.07
C CYS A 219 -2.25 -1.47 -10.62
N ALA A 220 -3.37 -1.33 -11.34
CA ALA A 220 -4.08 -2.47 -11.91
C ALA A 220 -3.21 -3.23 -12.93
N LYS A 221 -2.58 -2.53 -13.89
CA LYS A 221 -1.69 -3.15 -14.89
C LYS A 221 -0.52 -3.90 -14.27
N ILE A 222 0.08 -3.34 -13.23
CA ILE A 222 1.18 -3.99 -12.51
C ILE A 222 0.66 -5.24 -11.79
N CYS A 223 -0.44 -5.14 -11.04
CA CYS A 223 -1.01 -6.31 -10.36
C CYS A 223 -1.33 -7.44 -11.35
N THR A 224 -1.99 -7.15 -12.46
CA THR A 224 -2.31 -8.14 -13.49
C THR A 224 -1.08 -8.80 -14.09
N ALA A 225 -0.01 -8.04 -14.37
CA ALA A 225 1.23 -8.63 -14.87
C ALA A 225 1.86 -9.60 -13.86
N PHE A 226 1.84 -9.25 -12.57
CA PHE A 226 2.33 -10.12 -11.50
C PHE A 226 1.45 -11.36 -11.31
N GLU A 227 0.13 -11.20 -11.41
CA GLU A 227 -0.85 -12.29 -11.35
C GLU A 227 -0.60 -13.32 -12.44
N GLU A 228 -0.43 -12.87 -13.69
CA GLU A 228 -0.15 -13.74 -14.84
C GLU A 228 1.19 -14.49 -14.67
N VAL A 229 2.26 -13.82 -14.27
CA VAL A 229 3.59 -14.43 -14.14
C VAL A 229 3.66 -15.37 -12.93
N TRP A 230 3.00 -15.03 -11.82
CA TRP A 230 3.03 -15.84 -10.60
C TRP A 230 1.93 -16.91 -10.52
N GLY A 231 1.05 -16.98 -11.52
CA GLY A 231 0.00 -17.99 -11.62
C GLY A 231 -1.14 -17.77 -10.62
N VAL A 232 -1.50 -16.51 -10.35
CA VAL A 232 -2.67 -16.15 -9.53
C VAL A 232 -3.83 -15.83 -10.46
N LEU A 233 -4.90 -16.65 -10.40
CA LEU A 233 -6.08 -16.57 -11.27
C LEU A 233 -7.34 -16.25 -10.47
#